data_AF-A0AAN9BLI9-F1
#
_entry.id   AF-A0AAN9BLI9-F1
#
_cell.length_a   1.000
_cell.length_b   1.000
_cell.length_c   1.000
_cell.angle_alpha   90.00
_cell.angle_beta   90.00
_cell.angle_gamma   90.00
#
_symmetry.space_group_name_H-M   'P 1'
#
loop_
_entity.id
_entity.type
_entity.pdbx_description
1 polymer ?
#
loop_
_entity_poly.entity_id
_entity_poly.type
_entity_poly.pdbx_seq_one_letter_code
_entity_poly.pdbx_strand_id
1 'polypeptide(L)'
;MPARRKLTTFNRGRAIAWLHDGVSKCEVARQLGVSHSVIVRLNQRFQTTNNVEERPRLGRPKKTTHREDRFIQRQALQHRATTCKVIRGQLREATNINVCERTIGNRLHDARLRSRRPAVRPLLTQAHHRAPLAWSRRHLRWTRRDWAQVLFSDESRFNLYHSDGRRKVWRREGERYEDDTVHERVAFGGGCHGLGGLQPSSTQPPVPCGWESHWSTLQGQNSRPYCLADPAADWPKRCVSG
;
A
#
# COMPACT_ATOMS: atom_id res chain seq x y z
N MET A 1 -38.91 7.42 -21.82
CA MET A 1 -38.40 7.38 -23.21
C MET A 1 -37.58 6.10 -23.39
N PRO A 2 -37.93 5.22 -24.34
CA PRO A 2 -37.15 3.99 -24.57
C PRO A 2 -35.75 4.33 -25.07
N ALA A 3 -34.76 3.53 -24.65
CA ALA A 3 -33.37 3.72 -25.04
C ALA A 3 -33.20 3.60 -26.56
N ARG A 4 -32.50 4.56 -27.17
CA ARG A 4 -32.24 4.56 -28.61
C ARG A 4 -31.38 3.35 -28.97
N ARG A 5 -31.95 2.37 -29.68
CA ARG A 5 -31.22 1.18 -30.13
C ARG A 5 -30.13 1.57 -31.14
N LYS A 6 -28.91 1.11 -30.90
CA LYS A 6 -27.78 1.26 -31.83
C LYS A 6 -27.77 0.11 -32.83
N LEU A 7 -27.43 0.40 -34.09
CA LEU A 7 -27.17 -0.64 -35.08
C LEU A 7 -25.99 -1.50 -34.62
N THR A 8 -26.12 -2.82 -34.65
CA THR A 8 -25.06 -3.75 -34.27
C THR A 8 -23.90 -3.67 -35.26
N THR A 9 -22.68 -4.02 -34.83
CA THR A 9 -21.50 -4.07 -35.72
C THR A 9 -21.77 -4.95 -36.94
N PHE A 10 -22.39 -6.12 -36.74
CA PHE A 10 -22.76 -7.03 -37.81
C PHE A 10 -23.71 -6.39 -38.84
N ASN A 11 -24.78 -5.73 -38.39
CA ASN A 11 -25.72 -5.08 -39.30
C ASN A 11 -25.08 -3.88 -40.03
N ARG A 12 -24.11 -3.20 -39.41
CA ARG A 12 -23.33 -2.17 -40.09
C ARG A 12 -22.44 -2.78 -41.18
N GLY A 13 -21.79 -3.91 -40.91
CA GLY A 13 -20.95 -4.62 -41.88
C GLY A 13 -21.77 -5.09 -43.08
N ARG A 14 -22.92 -5.71 -42.80
CA ARG A 14 -23.89 -6.11 -43.81
C ARG A 14 -24.40 -4.93 -44.64
N ALA A 15 -24.71 -3.80 -44.00
CA ALA A 15 -25.12 -2.58 -44.71
C ALA A 15 -24.04 -2.11 -45.68
N ILE A 16 -22.77 -2.09 -45.26
CA ILE A 16 -21.66 -1.68 -46.12
C ILE A 16 -21.46 -2.67 -47.27
N ALA A 17 -21.55 -3.99 -47.02
CA ALA A 17 -21.49 -5.00 -48.07
C ALA A 17 -22.56 -4.78 -49.15
N TRP A 18 -23.83 -4.62 -48.76
CA TRP A 18 -24.90 -4.34 -49.72
C TRP A 18 -24.72 -3.03 -50.49
N LEU A 19 -24.14 -2.00 -49.86
CA LEU A 19 -23.81 -0.76 -50.55
C LEU A 19 -22.70 -0.95 -51.59
N HIS A 20 -21.73 -1.84 -51.33
CA HIS A 20 -20.71 -2.23 -52.31
C HIS A 20 -21.30 -3.04 -53.45
N ASP A 21 -22.30 -3.88 -53.19
CA ASP A 21 -23.04 -4.65 -54.20
C ASP A 21 -24.01 -3.79 -55.03
N GLY A 22 -24.03 -2.47 -54.83
CA GLY A 22 -24.84 -1.52 -55.60
C GLY A 22 -26.28 -1.35 -55.11
N VAL A 23 -26.65 -1.94 -53.97
CA VAL A 23 -27.99 -1.78 -53.38
C VAL A 23 -28.19 -0.33 -52.91
N SER A 24 -29.37 0.24 -53.18
CA SER A 24 -29.65 1.62 -52.80
C SER A 24 -29.69 1.82 -51.28
N LYS A 25 -29.30 3.01 -50.80
CA LYS A 25 -29.29 3.34 -49.36
C LYS A 25 -30.69 3.24 -48.72
N CYS A 26 -31.74 3.56 -49.48
CA CYS A 26 -33.14 3.43 -49.06
C CYS A 26 -33.52 1.96 -48.84
N GLU A 27 -33.11 1.09 -49.76
CA GLU A 27 -33.40 -0.34 -49.70
C GLU A 27 -32.66 -1.01 -48.53
N VAL A 28 -31.38 -0.69 -48.33
CA VAL A 28 -30.61 -1.16 -47.17
C VAL A 28 -31.27 -0.74 -45.85
N ALA A 29 -31.77 0.51 -45.78
CA ALA A 29 -32.46 1.02 -44.59
C ALA A 29 -33.76 0.25 -44.31
N ARG A 30 -34.54 -0.03 -45.37
CA ARG A 30 -35.78 -0.82 -45.29
C ARG A 30 -35.51 -2.25 -44.83
N GLN A 31 -34.52 -2.92 -45.40
CA GLN A 31 -34.17 -4.30 -45.04
C GLN A 31 -33.65 -4.43 -43.59
N LEU A 32 -32.92 -3.41 -43.10
CA LEU A 32 -32.39 -3.42 -41.72
C LEU A 32 -33.35 -2.81 -40.68
N GLY A 33 -34.52 -2.31 -41.09
CA GLY A 33 -35.49 -1.66 -40.21
C GLY A 33 -34.94 -0.41 -39.50
N VAL A 34 -34.07 0.34 -40.17
CA VAL A 34 -33.46 1.58 -39.63
C VAL A 34 -33.81 2.78 -40.51
N SER A 35 -33.67 3.99 -39.97
CA SER A 35 -33.91 5.19 -40.78
C SER A 35 -32.83 5.35 -41.86
N HIS A 36 -33.23 5.86 -43.02
CA HIS A 36 -32.34 6.17 -44.14
C HIS A 36 -31.10 7.00 -43.71
N SER A 37 -31.29 7.97 -42.81
CA SER A 37 -30.21 8.81 -42.28
C SER A 37 -29.13 8.04 -41.52
N VAL A 38 -29.45 6.86 -40.94
CA VAL A 38 -28.45 6.00 -40.29
C VAL A 38 -27.52 5.38 -41.33
N ILE A 39 -28.07 4.90 -42.45
CA ILE A 39 -27.29 4.30 -43.55
C ILE A 39 -26.44 5.35 -44.24
N VAL A 40 -26.98 6.56 -44.48
CA VAL A 40 -26.20 7.69 -45.04
C VAL A 40 -25.02 8.03 -44.14
N ARG A 41 -25.24 8.22 -42.84
CA ARG A 41 -24.16 8.53 -41.87
C ARG A 41 -23.15 7.41 -41.75
N LEU A 42 -23.60 6.15 -41.80
CA LEU A 42 -22.72 4.99 -41.79
C LEU A 42 -21.81 4.96 -43.02
N ASN A 43 -22.38 5.12 -44.22
CA ASN A 43 -21.64 5.13 -45.47
C ASN A 43 -20.61 6.26 -45.53
N GLN A 44 -21.00 7.49 -45.16
CA GLN A 44 -20.07 8.63 -45.09
C GLN A 44 -18.91 8.34 -44.14
N ARG A 45 -19.18 7.81 -42.94
CA ARG A 45 -18.13 7.46 -41.97
C ARG A 45 -17.21 6.37 -42.50
N PHE A 46 -17.78 5.38 -43.19
CA PHE A 46 -17.02 4.29 -43.77
C PHE A 46 -16.11 4.79 -44.89
N GLN A 47 -16.59 5.66 -45.78
CA GLN A 47 -15.76 6.28 -46.82
C GLN A 47 -14.56 7.07 -46.24
N THR A 48 -14.72 7.71 -45.09
CA THR A 48 -13.62 8.45 -44.44
C THR A 48 -12.68 7.57 -43.62
N THR A 49 -13.19 6.54 -42.93
CA THR A 49 -12.40 5.77 -41.94
C THR A 49 -12.04 4.36 -42.42
N ASN A 50 -12.67 3.88 -43.48
CA ASN A 50 -12.69 2.49 -43.92
C ASN A 50 -12.98 1.48 -42.79
N ASN A 51 -13.78 1.89 -41.80
CA ASN A 51 -14.02 1.13 -40.57
C ASN A 51 -15.49 1.22 -40.11
N VAL A 52 -16.05 0.04 -39.83
CA VAL A 52 -17.44 -0.20 -39.41
C VAL A 52 -17.60 -0.18 -37.88
N GLU A 53 -16.50 -0.29 -37.13
CA GLU A 53 -16.49 -0.24 -35.68
C GLU A 53 -16.81 1.14 -35.10
N GLU A 54 -17.43 1.15 -33.93
CA GLU A 54 -17.68 2.39 -33.21
C GLU A 54 -16.37 2.90 -32.61
N ARG A 55 -16.00 4.16 -32.90
CA ARG A 55 -14.82 4.76 -32.28
C ARG A 55 -15.02 4.83 -30.76
N PRO A 56 -13.98 4.48 -29.96
CA PRO A 56 -14.02 4.71 -28.53
C PRO A 56 -14.34 6.18 -28.24
N ARG A 57 -15.31 6.42 -27.35
CA ARG A 57 -15.56 7.77 -26.86
C ARG A 57 -14.45 8.13 -25.88
N LEU A 58 -13.80 9.27 -26.08
CA LEU A 58 -12.71 9.76 -25.20
C LEU A 58 -13.18 10.13 -23.78
N GLY A 59 -14.50 10.14 -23.55
CA GLY A 59 -15.10 10.51 -22.28
C GLY A 59 -14.92 12.01 -21.98
N ARG A 60 -15.23 12.39 -20.74
CA ARG A 60 -15.01 13.75 -20.26
C ARG A 60 -13.51 13.94 -19.96
N PRO A 61 -12.88 15.03 -20.44
CA PRO A 61 -11.48 15.30 -20.10
C PRO A 61 -11.31 15.44 -18.58
N LYS A 62 -10.16 15.01 -18.08
CA LYS A 62 -9.77 15.15 -16.69
C LYS A 62 -9.57 16.62 -16.36
N LYS A 63 -9.98 17.05 -15.16
CA LYS A 63 -9.70 18.41 -14.67
C LYS A 63 -8.21 18.62 -14.39
N THR A 64 -7.49 17.53 -14.09
CA THR A 64 -6.06 17.58 -13.81
C THR A 64 -5.22 17.25 -15.04
N THR A 65 -4.05 17.88 -15.15
CA THR A 65 -3.06 17.59 -16.18
C THR A 65 -2.11 16.47 -15.73
N HIS A 66 -1.35 15.89 -16.67
CA HIS A 66 -0.34 14.88 -16.34
C HIS A 66 0.76 15.40 -15.39
N ARG A 67 1.08 16.70 -15.45
CA ARG A 67 2.06 17.33 -14.55
C ARG A 67 1.54 17.38 -13.11
N GLU A 68 0.28 17.74 -12.93
CA GLU A 68 -0.38 17.75 -11.63
C GLU A 68 -0.57 16.34 -11.08
N ASP A 69 -0.94 15.37 -11.92
CA ASP A 69 -1.05 13.97 -11.50
C ASP A 69 0.30 13.43 -10.99
N ARG A 70 1.42 13.80 -11.64
CA ARG A 70 2.77 13.48 -11.16
C ARG A 70 3.11 14.19 -9.86
N PHE A 71 2.70 15.44 -9.69
CA PHE A 71 2.88 16.17 -8.44
C PHE A 71 2.15 15.48 -7.28
N ILE A 72 0.88 15.11 -7.48
CA ILE A 72 0.06 14.37 -6.50
C ILE A 72 0.74 13.07 -6.08
N GLN A 73 1.23 12.29 -7.06
CA GLN A 73 1.93 11.03 -6.80
C GLN A 73 3.22 11.27 -6.01
N ARG A 74 4.01 12.27 -6.39
CA ARG A 74 5.27 12.60 -5.71
C ARG A 74 5.04 12.99 -4.25
N GLN A 75 4.05 13.83 -3.97
CA GLN A 75 3.71 14.23 -2.60
C GLN A 75 3.34 13.02 -1.75
N ALA A 76 2.55 12.08 -2.29
CA ALA A 76 2.17 10.86 -1.56
C ALA A 76 3.34 9.88 -1.36
N LEU A 77 4.30 9.82 -2.28
CA LEU A 77 5.48 8.95 -2.17
C LEU A 77 6.56 9.54 -1.24
N GLN A 78 6.78 10.85 -1.28
CA GLN A 78 7.74 11.52 -0.39
C GLN A 78 7.24 11.56 1.06
N HIS A 79 5.94 11.78 1.23
CA HIS A 79 5.31 11.88 2.53
C HIS A 79 4.17 10.87 2.62
N ARG A 80 4.53 9.62 2.92
CA ARG A 80 3.62 8.46 2.88
C ARG A 80 2.37 8.64 3.73
N ALA A 81 2.43 9.36 4.85
CA ALA A 81 1.31 9.59 5.77
C ALA A 81 0.41 10.79 5.40
N THR A 82 0.69 11.51 4.31
CA THR A 82 -0.04 12.74 3.95
C THR A 82 -1.46 12.44 3.52
N THR A 83 -2.41 13.26 3.98
CA THR A 83 -3.83 13.10 3.62
C THR A 83 -4.14 13.75 2.28
N CYS A 84 -5.22 13.29 1.61
CA CYS A 84 -5.69 13.92 0.37
C CYS A 84 -5.99 15.42 0.55
N LYS A 85 -6.44 15.84 1.74
CA LYS A 85 -6.72 17.24 2.08
C LYS A 85 -5.45 18.10 2.01
N VAL A 86 -4.34 17.61 2.55
CA VAL A 86 -3.05 18.32 2.52
C VAL A 86 -2.52 18.38 1.09
N ILE A 87 -2.52 17.27 0.35
CA ILE A 87 -2.07 17.25 -1.05
C ILE A 87 -2.93 18.18 -1.92
N ARG A 88 -4.24 18.26 -1.68
CA ARG A 88 -5.13 19.21 -2.35
C ARG A 88 -4.72 20.66 -2.07
N GLY A 89 -4.39 20.99 -0.81
CA GLY A 89 -3.91 22.32 -0.42
C GLY A 89 -2.64 22.70 -1.19
N GLN A 90 -1.63 21.83 -1.12
CA GLN A 90 -0.36 22.01 -1.82
C GLN A 90 -0.54 22.14 -3.35
N LEU A 91 -1.42 21.33 -3.94
CA LEU A 91 -1.70 21.41 -5.38
C LEU A 91 -2.37 22.74 -5.74
N ARG A 92 -3.33 23.19 -4.93
CA ARG A 92 -4.01 24.47 -5.13
C ARG A 92 -3.04 25.64 -5.01
N GLU A 93 -2.13 25.61 -4.04
CA GLU A 93 -1.08 26.62 -3.88
C GLU A 93 -0.13 26.65 -5.10
N ALA A 94 0.26 25.47 -5.61
CA ALA A 94 1.22 25.38 -6.70
C ALA A 94 0.63 25.69 -8.10
N THR A 95 -0.64 25.39 -8.34
CA THR A 95 -1.23 25.42 -9.70
C THR A 95 -2.54 26.20 -9.80
N ASN A 96 -3.06 26.72 -8.67
CA ASN A 96 -4.34 27.41 -8.56
C ASN A 96 -5.56 26.60 -9.06
N ILE A 97 -5.44 25.27 -9.12
CA ILE A 97 -6.53 24.38 -9.54
C ILE A 97 -7.37 23.98 -8.33
N ASN A 98 -8.69 24.18 -8.44
CA ASN A 98 -9.63 23.76 -7.43
C ASN A 98 -10.17 22.34 -7.72
N VAL A 99 -9.71 21.33 -6.98
CA VAL A 99 -10.20 19.94 -7.05
C VAL A 99 -10.65 19.47 -5.68
N CYS A 100 -11.61 18.55 -5.63
CA CYS A 100 -12.00 17.90 -4.37
C CYS A 100 -11.01 16.80 -3.96
N GLU A 101 -11.01 16.44 -2.68
CA GLU A 101 -10.13 15.39 -2.12
C GLU A 101 -10.35 14.03 -2.76
N ARG A 102 -11.58 13.76 -3.22
CA ARG A 102 -11.92 12.55 -3.95
C ARG A 102 -11.17 12.44 -5.27
N THR A 103 -10.98 13.56 -5.98
CA THR A 103 -10.17 13.59 -7.21
C THR A 103 -8.73 13.23 -6.92
N ILE A 104 -8.14 13.77 -5.85
CA ILE A 104 -6.78 13.41 -5.40
C ILE A 104 -6.70 11.91 -5.10
N GLY A 105 -7.66 11.37 -4.34
CA GLY A 105 -7.72 9.93 -4.05
C GLY A 105 -7.82 9.07 -5.32
N ASN A 106 -8.65 9.47 -6.29
CA ASN A 106 -8.76 8.79 -7.57
C ASN A 106 -7.43 8.81 -8.34
N ARG A 107 -6.67 9.93 -8.32
CA ARG A 107 -5.35 10.00 -8.96
C ARG A 107 -4.31 9.13 -8.30
N LEU A 108 -4.35 9.01 -6.99
CA LEU A 108 -3.49 8.07 -6.26
C LEU A 108 -3.86 6.62 -6.60
N HIS A 109 -5.16 6.31 -6.74
CA HIS A 109 -5.60 4.99 -7.16
C HIS A 109 -5.26 4.66 -8.61
N ASP A 110 -5.37 5.63 -9.54
CA ASP A 110 -4.89 5.51 -10.93
C ASP A 110 -3.38 5.15 -10.94
N ALA A 111 -2.62 5.66 -9.96
CA ALA A 111 -1.19 5.38 -9.77
C ALA A 111 -0.88 4.12 -8.94
N ARG A 112 -1.89 3.27 -8.66
CA ARG A 112 -1.80 2.06 -7.82
C ARG A 112 -1.37 2.31 -6.37
N LEU A 113 -1.51 3.54 -5.87
CA LEU A 113 -1.30 3.87 -4.47
C LEU A 113 -2.61 3.68 -3.70
N ARG A 114 -2.51 2.97 -2.57
CA ARG A 114 -3.64 2.73 -1.69
C ARG A 114 -3.31 3.15 -0.27
N SER A 115 -4.29 3.78 0.37
CA SER A 115 -4.23 4.10 1.79
C SER A 115 -4.40 2.80 2.60
N ARG A 116 -3.38 2.45 3.39
CA ARG A 116 -3.29 1.21 4.18
C ARG A 116 -2.72 1.50 5.57
N ARG A 117 -2.95 0.60 6.53
CA ARG A 117 -2.27 0.68 7.83
C ARG A 117 -0.78 0.35 7.63
N PRO A 118 0.15 1.16 8.18
CA PRO A 118 1.57 0.84 8.15
C PRO A 118 1.82 -0.42 8.97
N ALA A 119 2.87 -1.17 8.63
CA ALA A 119 3.41 -2.14 9.59
C ALA A 119 4.02 -1.36 10.77
N VAL A 120 3.94 -1.92 11.98
CA VAL A 120 4.57 -1.33 13.15
C VAL A 120 5.78 -2.19 13.50
N ARG A 121 6.94 -1.56 13.66
CA ARG A 121 8.14 -2.23 14.17
C ARG A 121 8.73 -1.45 15.35
N PRO A 122 9.35 -2.12 16.32
CA PRO A 122 10.18 -1.43 17.30
C PRO A 122 11.33 -0.70 16.60
N LEU A 123 11.70 0.49 17.07
CA LEU A 123 12.94 1.13 16.65
C LEU A 123 14.13 0.32 17.21
N LEU A 124 14.87 -0.36 16.32
CA LEU A 124 16.02 -1.16 16.72
C LEU A 124 17.30 -0.34 16.56
N THR A 125 18.02 -0.18 17.66
CA THR A 125 19.38 0.35 17.63
C THR A 125 20.35 -0.78 17.26
N GLN A 126 21.58 -0.45 16.86
CA GLN A 126 22.60 -1.47 16.62
C GLN A 126 22.88 -2.34 17.86
N ALA A 127 22.73 -1.77 19.06
CA ALA A 127 22.81 -2.51 20.32
C ALA A 127 21.65 -3.53 20.44
N HIS A 128 20.42 -3.14 20.09
CA HIS A 128 19.27 -4.05 20.07
C HIS A 128 19.45 -5.21 19.09
N HIS A 129 20.20 -5.05 17.99
CA HIS A 129 20.52 -6.15 17.08
C HIS A 129 21.58 -7.11 17.66
N ARG A 130 22.56 -6.60 18.42
CA ARG A 130 23.65 -7.41 18.99
C ARG A 130 23.24 -8.18 20.25
N ALA A 131 22.39 -7.58 21.09
CA ALA A 131 22.03 -8.13 22.39
C ALA A 131 21.33 -9.50 22.31
N PRO A 132 20.33 -9.74 21.44
CA PRO A 132 19.70 -11.05 21.30
C PRO A 132 20.70 -12.11 20.84
N LEU A 133 21.58 -11.80 19.89
CA LEU A 133 22.60 -12.74 19.43
C LEU A 133 23.58 -13.12 20.54
N ALA A 134 24.06 -12.13 21.29
CA ALA A 134 24.95 -12.37 22.43
C ALA A 134 24.25 -13.17 23.54
N TRP A 135 22.96 -12.89 23.79
CA TRP A 135 22.14 -13.64 24.73
C TRP A 135 22.00 -15.09 24.27
N SER A 136 21.54 -15.34 23.04
CA SER A 136 21.39 -16.69 22.49
C SER A 136 22.70 -17.49 22.51
N ARG A 137 23.83 -16.87 22.17
CA ARG A 137 25.14 -17.52 22.24
C ARG A 137 25.53 -17.94 23.66
N ARG A 138 25.28 -17.10 24.66
CA ARG A 138 25.55 -17.41 26.07
C ARG A 138 24.67 -18.55 26.60
N HIS A 139 23.46 -18.67 26.08
CA HIS A 139 22.44 -19.62 26.56
C HIS A 139 22.32 -20.85 25.65
N LEU A 140 23.18 -20.98 24.63
CA LEU A 140 23.12 -22.04 23.63
C LEU A 140 23.31 -23.45 24.24
N ARG A 141 24.10 -23.56 25.31
CA ARG A 141 24.41 -24.83 26.00
C ARG A 141 23.56 -25.07 27.25
N TRP A 142 22.55 -24.25 27.50
CA TRP A 142 21.70 -24.39 28.67
C TRP A 142 20.90 -25.68 28.63
N THR A 143 20.87 -26.36 29.78
CA THR A 143 20.12 -27.59 29.99
C THR A 143 18.69 -27.30 30.44
N ARG A 144 17.81 -28.32 30.46
CA ARG A 144 16.44 -28.16 30.96
C ARG A 144 16.38 -27.64 32.41
N ARG A 145 17.36 -27.99 33.25
CA ARG A 145 17.45 -27.51 34.64
C ARG A 145 17.79 -26.03 34.73
N ASP A 146 18.59 -25.53 33.79
CA ASP A 146 18.94 -24.09 33.73
C ASP A 146 17.71 -23.28 33.30
N TRP A 147 16.97 -23.75 32.30
CA TRP A 147 15.71 -23.12 31.88
C TRP A 147 14.63 -23.16 32.97
N ALA A 148 14.59 -24.21 33.78
CA ALA A 148 13.62 -24.33 34.88
C ALA A 148 13.79 -23.28 35.99
N GLN A 149 14.94 -22.58 36.02
CA GLN A 149 15.22 -21.50 36.97
C GLN A 149 14.87 -20.11 36.41
N VAL A 150 14.46 -20.01 35.14
CA VAL A 150 14.10 -18.74 34.52
C VAL A 150 12.62 -18.46 34.72
N LEU A 151 12.31 -17.33 35.34
CA LEU A 151 10.97 -16.76 35.34
C LEU A 151 10.87 -15.69 34.25
N PHE A 152 9.89 -15.84 33.35
CA PHE A 152 9.54 -14.80 32.40
C PHE A 152 8.35 -14.02 32.94
N SER A 153 8.49 -12.70 33.02
CA SER A 153 7.38 -11.77 33.27
C SER A 153 7.28 -10.81 32.10
N ASP A 154 6.06 -10.53 31.64
CA ASP A 154 5.79 -9.41 30.74
C ASP A 154 4.91 -8.37 31.44
N GLU A 155 4.90 -7.16 30.88
CA GLU A 155 3.96 -6.12 31.26
C GLU A 155 3.08 -5.81 30.05
N SER A 156 1.77 -5.87 30.26
CA SER A 156 0.77 -5.53 29.26
C SER A 156 0.09 -4.21 29.60
N ARG A 157 -0.01 -3.30 28.63
CA ARG A 157 -0.69 -2.01 28.79
C ARG A 157 -2.11 -2.06 28.25
N PHE A 158 -3.05 -1.59 29.07
CA PHE A 158 -4.43 -1.31 28.65
C PHE A 158 -4.64 0.20 28.54
N ASN A 159 -5.06 0.68 27.37
CA ASN A 159 -5.37 2.09 27.15
C ASN A 159 -6.82 2.38 27.58
N LEU A 160 -7.02 3.17 28.64
CA LEU A 160 -8.37 3.51 29.14
C LEU A 160 -9.04 4.69 28.42
N TYR A 161 -8.25 5.64 27.90
CA TYR A 161 -8.79 6.92 27.41
C TYR A 161 -8.43 7.27 25.96
N HIS A 162 -7.44 6.61 25.36
CA HIS A 162 -6.94 6.95 24.03
C HIS A 162 -6.90 5.71 23.12
N SER A 163 -7.50 5.82 21.94
CA SER A 163 -7.29 4.83 20.88
C SER A 163 -5.88 5.01 20.29
N ASP A 164 -5.15 3.92 20.10
CA ASP A 164 -3.96 3.93 19.22
C ASP A 164 -4.41 4.42 17.84
N GLY A 165 -4.08 5.67 17.50
CA GLY A 165 -4.68 6.40 16.39
C GLY A 165 -4.64 5.62 15.07
N ARG A 166 -5.68 5.81 14.24
CA ARG A 166 -5.80 5.17 12.92
C ARG A 166 -4.90 5.86 11.89
N ARG A 167 -3.58 5.68 12.01
CA ARG A 167 -2.63 6.19 11.01
C ARG A 167 -2.68 5.34 9.74
N LYS A 168 -2.61 6.00 8.59
CA LYS A 168 -2.56 5.34 7.28
C LYS A 168 -1.42 5.92 6.46
N VAL A 169 -0.87 5.09 5.58
CA VAL A 169 0.16 5.44 4.63
C VAL A 169 -0.28 5.09 3.21
N TRP A 170 0.14 5.87 2.23
CA TRP A 170 0.01 5.57 0.81
C TRP A 170 1.13 4.64 0.39
N ARG A 171 0.78 3.43 -0.02
CA ARG A 171 1.76 2.45 -0.51
C ARG A 171 1.24 1.69 -1.71
N ARG A 172 2.16 1.17 -2.52
CA ARG A 172 1.86 0.17 -3.54
C ARG A 172 1.72 -1.20 -2.90
N GLU A 173 1.31 -2.17 -3.71
CA GLU A 173 1.37 -3.57 -3.33
C GLU A 173 2.83 -4.03 -3.24
N GLY A 174 3.17 -4.87 -2.26
CA GLY A 174 4.56 -5.26 -1.96
C GLY A 174 5.31 -4.32 -1.01
N GLU A 175 4.99 -3.02 -1.00
CA GLU A 175 5.66 -2.00 -0.15
C GLU A 175 5.21 -2.05 1.33
N ARG A 176 4.92 -3.21 1.93
CA ARG A 176 4.38 -3.27 3.32
C ARG A 176 5.46 -2.99 4.38
N TYR A 177 6.68 -3.43 4.11
CA TYR A 177 7.80 -3.43 5.06
C TYR A 177 8.94 -2.52 4.63
N GLU A 178 8.72 -1.72 3.58
CA GLU A 178 9.66 -0.66 3.17
C GLU A 178 9.76 0.39 4.28
N ASP A 179 10.97 0.87 4.55
CA ASP A 179 11.26 1.74 5.70
C ASP A 179 10.37 2.99 5.73
N ASP A 180 10.06 3.58 4.56
CA ASP A 180 9.22 4.77 4.44
C ASP A 180 7.72 4.51 4.66
N THR A 181 7.29 3.24 4.62
CA THR A 181 5.90 2.80 4.84
C THR A 181 5.66 2.19 6.22
N VAL A 182 6.73 1.93 6.96
CA VAL A 182 6.71 1.35 8.29
C VAL A 182 6.62 2.46 9.32
N HIS A 183 5.87 2.22 10.39
CA HIS A 183 5.91 3.06 11.56
C HIS A 183 6.79 2.45 12.62
N GLU A 184 7.89 3.14 12.93
CA GLU A 184 8.73 2.77 14.07
C GLU A 184 8.12 3.28 15.37
N ARG A 185 8.01 2.39 16.34
CA ARG A 185 7.56 2.69 17.70
C ARG A 185 8.75 2.59 18.63
N VAL A 186 9.08 3.68 19.33
CA VAL A 186 10.02 3.63 20.46
C VAL A 186 9.25 3.04 21.64
N ALA A 187 9.88 2.12 22.36
CA ALA A 187 9.33 1.65 23.63
C ALA A 187 9.58 2.73 24.69
N PHE A 188 8.50 3.18 25.34
CA PHE A 188 8.46 4.01 26.56
C PHE A 188 8.83 5.50 26.44
N GLY A 189 7.96 6.36 27.00
CA GLY A 189 8.11 7.81 27.03
C GLY A 189 7.01 8.54 27.82
N GLY A 190 6.45 7.94 28.88
CA GLY A 190 5.47 8.64 29.72
C GLY A 190 4.84 7.79 30.84
N GLY A 191 5.15 8.20 32.09
CA GLY A 191 4.46 7.93 33.37
C GLY A 191 3.65 6.65 33.53
N CYS A 192 4.23 5.65 34.20
CA CYS A 192 3.53 4.50 34.76
C CYS A 192 3.09 4.81 36.21
N HIS A 193 1.84 4.52 36.56
CA HIS A 193 1.43 4.31 37.96
C HIS A 193 1.41 2.80 38.18
N GLY A 194 2.43 2.27 38.85
CA GLY A 194 2.47 0.86 39.25
C GLY A 194 1.58 0.65 40.47
N LEU A 195 0.58 -0.22 40.33
CA LEU A 195 -0.11 -0.85 41.46
C LEU A 195 0.45 -2.26 41.61
N GLY A 196 1.18 -2.51 42.70
CA GLY A 196 1.69 -3.83 43.05
C GLY A 196 2.89 -3.75 43.98
N GLY A 197 2.63 -3.61 45.28
CA GLY A 197 3.67 -3.76 46.30
C GLY A 197 3.89 -5.24 46.64
N LEU A 198 5.13 -5.61 46.94
CA LEU A 198 5.48 -6.78 47.75
C LEU A 198 6.81 -6.50 48.48
N GLN A 199 6.79 -6.62 49.80
CA GLN A 199 7.98 -6.69 50.65
C GLN A 199 8.63 -8.09 50.54
N PRO A 200 9.97 -8.21 50.71
CA PRO A 200 10.66 -9.49 50.66
C PRO A 200 10.64 -10.19 52.02
N SER A 201 10.52 -11.52 52.01
CA SER A 201 11.07 -12.35 53.09
C SER A 201 12.10 -13.34 52.54
N SER A 202 13.30 -13.23 53.12
CA SER A 202 14.45 -14.15 53.10
C SER A 202 15.17 -14.50 51.77
N THR A 203 16.36 -13.89 51.67
CA THR A 203 17.67 -14.49 51.34
C THR A 203 17.89 -15.16 49.97
N GLN A 204 18.09 -14.33 48.95
CA GLN A 204 19.23 -14.33 47.99
C GLN A 204 19.06 -13.13 47.04
N PRO A 205 20.13 -12.45 46.59
CA PRO A 205 19.98 -11.27 45.73
C PRO A 205 19.42 -11.69 44.36
N PRO A 206 18.33 -11.09 43.89
CA PRO A 206 17.88 -11.31 42.52
C PRO A 206 18.93 -10.76 41.57
N VAL A 207 19.36 -11.60 40.62
CA VAL A 207 20.14 -11.15 39.47
C VAL A 207 19.28 -10.13 38.73
N PRO A 208 19.72 -8.88 38.51
CA PRO A 208 18.88 -7.89 37.84
C PRO A 208 18.71 -8.29 36.38
N CYS A 209 17.57 -8.89 36.03
CA CYS A 209 17.02 -8.79 34.68
C CYS A 209 16.35 -7.41 34.54
N GLY A 210 17.15 -6.37 34.76
CA GLY A 210 16.79 -4.96 34.59
C GLY A 210 17.60 -4.40 33.45
N TRP A 211 16.91 -4.01 32.39
CA TRP A 211 17.41 -3.21 31.27
C TRP A 211 17.69 -1.78 31.75
N GLU A 212 18.56 -1.59 32.74
CA GLU A 212 18.95 -0.26 33.23
C GLU A 212 20.41 0.03 32.91
N SER A 213 20.57 0.82 31.85
CA SER A 213 21.43 2.01 31.77
C SER A 213 22.57 2.11 32.79
N HIS A 214 23.78 1.73 32.41
CA HIS A 214 24.99 2.43 32.85
C HIS A 214 25.86 2.75 31.63
N TRP A 215 25.96 4.04 31.35
CA TRP A 215 26.92 4.64 30.44
C TRP A 215 28.32 4.54 31.03
N SER A 216 29.29 4.09 30.24
CA SER A 216 30.63 4.67 30.19
C SER A 216 31.40 4.17 28.97
N THR A 217 31.67 5.12 28.09
CA THR A 217 32.93 5.38 27.38
C THR A 217 33.87 4.20 27.16
N LEU A 218 34.13 3.87 25.89
CA LEU A 218 35.49 3.74 25.35
C LEU A 218 35.44 3.87 23.81
N GLN A 219 36.16 4.86 23.31
CA GLN A 219 36.44 5.07 21.90
C GLN A 219 37.29 3.93 21.34
N GLY A 220 37.16 3.64 20.04
CA GLY A 220 38.19 2.88 19.33
C GLY A 220 37.73 2.16 18.08
N GLN A 221 37.81 2.87 16.95
CA GLN A 221 38.18 2.36 15.62
C GLN A 221 37.22 1.40 14.88
N ASN A 222 36.46 2.03 13.97
CA ASN A 222 36.45 1.77 12.52
C ASN A 222 36.85 0.35 12.05
N SER A 223 35.89 -0.39 11.50
CA SER A 223 36.10 -1.35 10.40
C SER A 223 34.74 -1.83 9.85
N ARG A 224 34.48 -1.57 8.57
CA ARG A 224 33.42 -2.22 7.76
C ARG A 224 33.66 -3.74 7.72
N PRO A 225 32.62 -4.57 7.57
CA PRO A 225 32.44 -5.22 6.26
C PRO A 225 30.95 -5.39 5.86
N TYR A 226 30.60 -5.06 4.62
CA TYR A 226 30.33 -6.02 3.52
C TYR A 226 29.23 -7.03 3.79
N CYS A 227 28.14 -6.84 3.02
CA CYS A 227 27.14 -7.83 2.71
C CYS A 227 27.79 -9.07 2.07
N LEU A 228 27.48 -10.26 2.58
CA LEU A 228 27.45 -11.48 1.79
C LEU A 228 26.16 -12.23 2.14
N ALA A 229 25.39 -12.49 1.11
CA ALA A 229 24.19 -13.31 1.13
C ALA A 229 24.56 -14.81 1.25
N ASP A 230 23.71 -15.53 2.00
CA ASP A 230 23.16 -16.90 1.85
C ASP A 230 23.83 -17.92 0.89
N PRO A 231 23.67 -19.27 1.07
CA PRO A 231 22.48 -19.94 1.65
C PRO A 231 22.76 -21.26 2.43
N ALA A 232 21.67 -21.90 2.87
CA ALA A 232 21.51 -23.31 3.26
C ALA A 232 21.40 -23.60 4.76
N ALA A 233 20.15 -23.62 5.25
CA ALA A 233 19.75 -24.53 6.30
C ALA A 233 18.30 -24.96 6.07
N ASP A 234 18.20 -26.15 5.50
CA ASP A 234 17.01 -26.95 5.25
C ASP A 234 16.31 -27.27 6.59
N TRP A 235 15.01 -26.98 6.71
CA TRP A 235 14.22 -27.30 7.90
C TRP A 235 13.44 -28.59 7.68
N PRO A 236 13.71 -29.70 8.41
CA PRO A 236 12.86 -30.87 8.30
C PRO A 236 11.55 -30.63 9.07
N LYS A 237 10.45 -30.65 8.31
CA LYS A 237 9.09 -30.84 8.83
C LYS A 237 9.03 -32.18 9.56
N ARG A 238 8.57 -32.19 10.82
CA ARG A 238 8.12 -33.41 11.49
C ARG A 238 6.62 -33.31 11.76
N CYS A 239 5.86 -34.02 10.94
CA CYS A 239 4.48 -34.39 11.21
C CYS A 239 4.43 -35.69 12.03
N VAL A 240 3.29 -35.87 12.68
CA VAL A 240 2.63 -37.13 13.11
C VAL A 240 2.93 -37.64 14.53
N SER A 241 1.93 -37.37 15.38
CA SER A 241 1.11 -38.30 16.19
C SER A 241 1.75 -39.46 16.95
N GLY A 242 1.41 -39.50 18.24
CA GLY A 242 1.29 -40.67 19.11
C GLY A 242 0.43 -40.26 20.28
#